data_AF-A0A453NZB8-F1
#
_entry.id   AF-A0A453NZB8-F1
#
_cell.length_a   1.000
_cell.length_b   1.000
_cell.length_c   1.000
_cell.angle_alpha   90.00
_cell.angle_beta   90.00
_cell.angle_gamma   90.00
#
_symmetry.space_group_name_H-M   'P 1'
#
loop_
_entity.id
_entity.type
_entity.pdbx_description
1 polymer ?
#
loop_
_entity_poly.entity_id
_entity_poly.type
_entity_poly.pdbx_seq_one_letter_code
_entity_poly.pdbx_strand_id
1 'polypeptide(L)'
;TDIHTLLQVIMLDTRYHRDPLLSDGAILGDPQWQWLERELRGPQSEMTIIGSSIQVVSNLSATTGPLFYVESWARFPRERERLFRLIDSSKRNGVLFISGDVHFGEIARFDCGAQYPLYDITSSGLTQSVENSVPAVFQSVMRLLAWLTPTPMRVFSPNCRHKSCSYGQPNFGAIEIDWNAVPPRVKIELRDLHGNSVDGVEFPISELKPSNAHANKKEGHSFEAHCSLETELPWLVRYRLALLFFGTIAVFVIAVALLVIACCSATKLFTRKCKMA
;
A
#
# COMPACT_ATOMS: atom_id res chain seq x y z
N THR A 1 -24.62 -33.71 5.82
CA THR A 1 -23.17 -33.67 6.11
C THR A 1 -22.73 -32.25 5.85
N ASP A 2 -22.53 -31.45 6.89
CA ASP A 2 -21.97 -30.11 6.72
C ASP A 2 -20.55 -30.26 6.16
N ILE A 3 -20.36 -29.76 4.93
CA ILE A 3 -19.04 -29.69 4.32
C ILE A 3 -18.29 -28.60 5.08
N HIS A 4 -17.34 -29.00 5.91
CA HIS A 4 -16.43 -28.07 6.57
C HIS A 4 -15.48 -27.49 5.52
N THR A 5 -15.68 -26.21 5.17
CA THR A 5 -14.87 -25.53 4.16
C THR A 5 -13.63 -24.96 4.83
N LEU A 6 -12.44 -25.42 4.45
CA LEU A 6 -11.19 -24.88 5.00
C LEU A 6 -10.85 -23.51 4.39
N LEU A 7 -11.00 -23.38 3.07
CA LEU A 7 -10.62 -22.19 2.33
C LEU A 7 -11.70 -21.80 1.31
N GLN A 8 -12.09 -20.53 1.33
CA GLN A 8 -12.90 -19.89 0.29
C GLN A 8 -12.05 -18.83 -0.43
N VAL A 9 -12.16 -18.74 -1.74
CA VAL A 9 -11.50 -17.70 -2.54
C VAL A 9 -12.58 -16.91 -3.28
N ILE A 10 -12.58 -15.60 -3.11
CA ILE A 10 -13.53 -14.65 -3.72
C ILE A 10 -12.70 -13.70 -4.59
N MET A 11 -13.04 -13.59 -5.88
CA MET A 11 -12.34 -12.69 -6.80
C MET A 11 -13.25 -11.52 -7.18
N LEU A 12 -12.79 -10.30 -6.93
CA LEU A 12 -13.51 -9.07 -7.23
C LEU A 12 -13.04 -8.45 -8.55
N ASP A 13 -13.97 -7.84 -9.27
CA ASP A 13 -13.66 -6.98 -10.41
C ASP A 13 -13.81 -5.52 -9.99
N THR A 14 -12.67 -4.83 -9.83
CA THR A 14 -12.65 -3.41 -9.43
C THR A 14 -12.59 -2.45 -10.61
N ARG A 15 -12.91 -2.92 -11.83
CA ARG A 15 -12.84 -2.15 -13.08
C ARG A 15 -14.19 -1.97 -13.74
N TYR A 16 -14.97 -3.05 -13.84
CA TYR A 16 -16.17 -3.07 -14.68
C TYR A 16 -17.23 -2.02 -14.28
N HIS A 17 -17.45 -1.82 -12.99
CA HIS A 17 -18.44 -0.88 -12.45
C HIS A 17 -17.81 0.39 -11.85
N ARG A 18 -16.49 0.58 -12.00
CA ARG A 18 -15.78 1.60 -11.25
C ARG A 18 -15.98 2.99 -11.85
N ASP A 19 -16.37 3.92 -11.00
CA ASP A 19 -16.44 5.34 -11.33
C ASP A 19 -15.04 5.98 -11.47
N PRO A 20 -14.93 7.20 -12.02
CA PRO A 20 -13.64 7.88 -12.17
C PRO A 20 -12.88 8.02 -10.84
N LEU A 21 -11.54 7.89 -10.88
CA LEU A 21 -10.66 7.91 -9.68
C LEU A 21 -10.70 9.19 -8.84
N LEU A 22 -11.18 10.30 -9.42
CA LEU A 22 -11.34 11.60 -8.75
C LEU A 22 -12.76 11.81 -8.22
N SER A 23 -13.61 10.79 -8.30
CA SER A 23 -14.95 10.78 -7.71
C SER A 23 -14.95 9.99 -6.41
N ASP A 24 -16.00 10.19 -5.61
CA ASP A 24 -16.32 9.34 -4.46
C ASP A 24 -17.45 8.36 -4.86
N GLY A 25 -17.30 7.79 -6.06
CA GLY A 25 -18.27 6.92 -6.72
C GLY A 25 -18.15 5.45 -6.32
N ALA A 26 -18.74 4.56 -7.13
CA ALA A 26 -18.75 3.13 -6.90
C ALA A 26 -17.47 2.43 -7.37
N ILE A 27 -17.14 1.29 -6.77
CA ILE A 27 -16.12 0.35 -7.27
C ILE A 27 -16.79 -0.90 -7.88
N LEU A 28 -17.59 -1.61 -7.08
CA LEU A 28 -18.12 -2.93 -7.47
C LEU A 28 -19.48 -2.84 -8.17
N GLY A 29 -20.22 -1.75 -7.98
CA GLY A 29 -21.62 -1.66 -8.42
C GLY A 29 -22.58 -2.57 -7.64
N ASP A 30 -23.88 -2.27 -7.69
CA ASP A 30 -24.87 -2.98 -6.88
C ASP A 30 -24.94 -4.50 -7.10
N PRO A 31 -24.87 -5.03 -8.35
CA PRO A 31 -24.94 -6.47 -8.56
C PRO A 31 -23.80 -7.25 -7.90
N GLN A 32 -22.56 -6.75 -7.98
CA GLN A 32 -21.42 -7.42 -7.38
C GLN A 32 -21.40 -7.23 -5.86
N TRP A 33 -21.87 -6.09 -5.34
CA TRP A 33 -22.07 -5.91 -3.90
C TRP A 33 -23.08 -6.89 -3.30
N GLN A 34 -24.23 -7.06 -3.94
CA GLN A 34 -25.25 -8.03 -3.50
C GLN A 34 -24.75 -9.47 -3.61
N TRP A 35 -23.94 -9.79 -4.62
CA TRP A 35 -23.28 -11.08 -4.72
C TRP A 35 -22.27 -11.29 -3.58
N LEU A 36 -21.37 -10.33 -3.35
CA LEU A 36 -20.36 -10.40 -2.28
C LEU A 36 -21.00 -10.54 -0.89
N GLU A 37 -22.09 -9.81 -0.62
CA GLU A 37 -22.84 -9.93 0.63
C GLU A 37 -23.41 -11.34 0.84
N ARG A 38 -23.92 -11.97 -0.22
CA ARG A 38 -24.40 -13.36 -0.16
C ARG A 38 -23.26 -14.35 0.11
N GLU A 39 -22.12 -14.21 -0.57
CA GLU A 39 -20.95 -15.07 -0.35
C GLU A 39 -20.44 -14.96 1.09
N LEU A 40 -20.29 -13.74 1.62
CA LEU A 40 -19.78 -13.53 2.97
C LEU A 40 -20.76 -13.99 4.06
N ARG A 41 -22.08 -13.92 3.81
CA ARG A 41 -23.12 -14.46 4.71
C ARG A 41 -23.41 -15.95 4.52
N GLY A 42 -22.83 -16.57 3.50
CA GLY A 42 -23.00 -17.99 3.20
C GLY A 42 -22.32 -18.91 4.22
N PRO A 43 -22.10 -20.20 3.86
CA PRO A 43 -21.40 -21.16 4.72
C PRO A 43 -20.03 -20.62 5.16
N GLN A 44 -19.69 -20.84 6.44
CA GLN A 44 -18.42 -20.37 7.01
C GLN A 44 -17.23 -21.17 6.46
N SER A 45 -16.08 -20.52 6.39
CA SER A 45 -14.79 -21.14 6.13
C SER A 45 -13.77 -20.73 7.19
N GLU A 46 -12.76 -21.56 7.46
CA GLU A 46 -11.69 -21.18 8.40
C GLU A 46 -10.88 -20.00 7.88
N MET A 47 -10.71 -19.90 6.54
CA MET A 47 -10.08 -18.76 5.88
C MET A 47 -10.85 -18.35 4.62
N THR A 48 -10.88 -17.04 4.36
CA THR A 48 -11.45 -16.44 3.14
C THR A 48 -10.43 -15.51 2.50
N ILE A 49 -9.97 -15.84 1.30
CA ILE A 49 -9.09 -14.95 0.53
C ILE A 49 -9.96 -14.13 -0.42
N ILE A 50 -9.87 -12.81 -0.33
CA ILE A 50 -10.52 -11.88 -1.26
C ILE A 50 -9.45 -11.29 -2.19
N GLY A 51 -9.50 -11.65 -3.46
CA GLY A 51 -8.67 -11.06 -4.50
C GLY A 51 -9.26 -9.75 -5.02
N SER A 52 -8.45 -8.70 -5.01
CA SER A 52 -8.76 -7.38 -5.55
C SER A 52 -7.71 -7.00 -6.59
N SER A 53 -8.11 -6.34 -7.67
CA SER A 53 -7.16 -5.87 -8.70
C SER A 53 -6.23 -4.77 -8.17
N ILE A 54 -6.75 -3.92 -7.28
CA ILE A 54 -6.05 -2.78 -6.68
C ILE A 54 -5.95 -2.96 -5.15
N GLN A 55 -5.02 -2.24 -4.51
CA GLN A 55 -4.81 -2.35 -3.06
C GLN A 55 -6.05 -1.98 -2.25
N VAL A 56 -6.38 -2.79 -1.24
CA VAL A 56 -7.53 -2.59 -0.35
C VAL A 56 -7.12 -1.77 0.86
N VAL A 57 -5.98 -2.11 1.48
CA VAL A 57 -5.55 -1.52 2.75
C VAL A 57 -4.69 -0.26 2.57
N SER A 58 -3.72 -0.29 1.66
CA SER A 58 -2.78 0.83 1.49
C SER A 58 -3.41 2.05 0.81
N ASN A 59 -2.94 3.25 1.17
CA ASN A 59 -3.26 4.49 0.47
C ASN A 59 -2.00 5.30 0.12
N LEU A 60 -1.15 4.74 -0.74
CA LEU A 60 0.09 5.38 -1.17
C LEU A 60 -0.14 6.78 -1.76
N SER A 61 -1.25 6.98 -2.48
CA SER A 61 -1.65 8.27 -3.05
C SER A 61 -1.78 9.39 -2.03
N ALA A 62 -2.13 9.09 -0.78
CA ALA A 62 -2.28 10.11 0.26
C ALA A 62 -0.95 10.71 0.73
N THR A 63 0.18 10.00 0.59
CA THR A 63 1.52 10.43 1.02
C THR A 63 2.47 10.74 -0.14
N THR A 64 2.11 10.32 -1.36
CA THR A 64 2.87 10.62 -2.58
C THR A 64 2.30 11.80 -3.37
N GLY A 65 1.05 12.18 -3.11
CA GLY A 65 0.47 13.39 -3.67
C GLY A 65 1.22 14.66 -3.23
N PRO A 66 1.40 15.66 -4.11
CA PRO A 66 0.90 15.75 -5.49
C PRO A 66 1.87 15.19 -6.55
N LEU A 67 2.90 14.42 -6.18
CA LEU A 67 3.91 13.95 -7.14
C LEU A 67 3.35 12.91 -8.12
N PHE A 68 2.59 11.94 -7.60
CA PHE A 68 1.89 10.94 -8.40
C PHE A 68 0.72 10.35 -7.62
N TYR A 69 -0.14 9.63 -8.32
CA TYR A 69 -1.30 8.94 -7.77
C TYR A 69 -1.36 7.51 -8.31
N VAL A 70 -1.63 6.57 -7.43
CA VAL A 70 -1.95 5.17 -7.75
C VAL A 70 -3.40 4.88 -7.41
N GLU A 71 -3.95 3.86 -8.05
CA GLU A 71 -5.30 3.41 -7.78
C GLU A 71 -5.34 2.53 -6.53
N SER A 72 -6.36 2.70 -5.71
CA SER A 72 -6.63 1.84 -4.56
C SER A 72 -8.07 2.05 -4.09
N TRP A 73 -8.58 1.12 -3.26
CA TRP A 73 -9.87 1.29 -2.60
C TRP A 73 -9.93 2.55 -1.75
N ALA A 74 -8.79 3.02 -1.24
CA ALA A 74 -8.71 4.23 -0.42
C ALA A 74 -9.04 5.53 -1.20
N ARG A 75 -9.08 5.47 -2.53
CA ARG A 75 -9.59 6.55 -3.39
C ARG A 75 -11.12 6.68 -3.35
N PHE A 76 -11.81 5.62 -2.92
CA PHE A 76 -13.26 5.55 -2.77
C PHE A 76 -13.58 5.20 -1.31
N PRO A 77 -13.35 6.13 -0.37
CA PRO A 77 -13.41 5.85 1.06
C PRO A 77 -14.74 5.25 1.51
N ARG A 78 -15.86 5.66 0.91
CA ARG A 78 -17.19 5.08 1.20
C ARG A 78 -17.31 3.61 0.80
N GLU A 79 -16.80 3.22 -0.37
CA GLU A 79 -16.84 1.84 -0.84
C GLU A 79 -15.88 0.94 -0.04
N ARG A 80 -14.71 1.47 0.33
CA ARG A 80 -13.77 0.76 1.22
C ARG A 80 -14.36 0.54 2.61
N GLU A 81 -14.99 1.57 3.17
CA GLU A 81 -15.67 1.45 4.45
C GLU A 81 -16.85 0.44 4.38
N ARG A 82 -17.62 0.47 3.28
CA ARG A 82 -18.69 -0.51 3.01
C ARG A 82 -18.15 -1.94 3.01
N LEU A 83 -16.98 -2.19 2.41
CA LEU A 83 -16.33 -3.51 2.40
C LEU A 83 -16.02 -3.98 3.82
N PHE A 84 -15.37 -3.13 4.62
CA PHE A 84 -14.99 -3.46 5.98
C PHE A 84 -16.20 -3.68 6.90
N ARG A 85 -17.24 -2.84 6.78
CA ARG A 85 -18.51 -3.04 7.50
C ARG A 85 -19.22 -4.32 7.07
N LEU A 86 -19.16 -4.70 5.79
CA LEU A 86 -19.74 -5.95 5.32
C LEU A 86 -19.02 -7.17 5.92
N ILE A 87 -17.69 -7.14 5.98
CA ILE A 87 -16.89 -8.19 6.65
C ILE A 87 -17.29 -8.31 8.13
N ASP A 88 -17.33 -7.21 8.86
CA ASP A 88 -17.68 -7.19 10.29
C ASP A 88 -19.14 -7.64 10.56
N SER A 89 -20.09 -7.18 9.73
CA SER A 89 -21.52 -7.49 9.90
C SER A 89 -21.89 -8.90 9.43
N SER A 90 -21.19 -9.46 8.45
CA SER A 90 -21.37 -10.85 8.01
C SER A 90 -20.82 -11.88 9.01
N LYS A 91 -20.03 -11.44 10.00
CA LYS A 91 -19.32 -12.30 10.96
C LYS A 91 -18.42 -13.33 10.28
N ARG A 92 -17.98 -13.02 9.05
CA ARG A 92 -16.97 -13.80 8.35
C ARG A 92 -15.63 -13.57 9.03
N ASN A 93 -15.01 -14.64 9.52
CA ASN A 93 -13.66 -14.60 10.09
C ASN A 93 -12.63 -15.05 9.05
N GLY A 94 -11.34 -14.91 9.36
CA GLY A 94 -10.28 -15.46 8.51
C GLY A 94 -10.10 -14.72 7.18
N VAL A 95 -10.58 -13.47 7.06
CA VAL A 95 -10.46 -12.71 5.82
C VAL A 95 -9.03 -12.18 5.63
N LEU A 96 -8.46 -12.45 4.45
CA LEU A 96 -7.18 -11.94 3.96
C LEU A 96 -7.38 -11.37 2.55
N PHE A 97 -6.73 -10.26 2.24
CA PHE A 97 -6.73 -9.70 0.87
C PHE A 97 -5.46 -10.08 0.11
N ILE A 98 -5.62 -10.29 -1.20
CA ILE A 98 -4.51 -10.27 -2.17
C ILE A 98 -4.76 -9.15 -3.17
N SER A 99 -3.72 -8.40 -3.54
CA SER A 99 -3.85 -7.24 -4.43
C SER A 99 -2.67 -7.01 -5.37
N GLY A 100 -2.84 -6.09 -6.33
CA GLY A 100 -1.89 -5.80 -7.41
C GLY A 100 -1.82 -4.32 -7.80
N ASP A 101 -1.66 -4.06 -9.11
CA ASP A 101 -1.69 -2.74 -9.79
C ASP A 101 -0.47 -1.83 -9.59
N VAL A 102 0.15 -1.83 -8.42
CA VAL A 102 1.13 -0.78 -8.04
C VAL A 102 2.60 -1.02 -8.44
N HIS A 103 2.93 -2.12 -9.11
CA HIS A 103 4.27 -2.46 -9.63
C HIS A 103 5.37 -2.59 -8.55
N PHE A 104 5.02 -2.69 -7.27
CA PHE A 104 5.89 -3.21 -6.22
C PHE A 104 5.14 -4.23 -5.35
N GLY A 105 5.90 -4.99 -4.56
CA GLY A 105 5.36 -5.86 -3.52
C GLY A 105 5.38 -5.19 -2.14
N GLU A 106 4.32 -5.36 -1.35
CA GLU A 106 4.31 -5.07 0.09
C GLU A 106 3.30 -5.93 0.85
N ILE A 107 3.43 -5.96 2.19
CA ILE A 107 2.41 -6.50 3.09
C ILE A 107 1.88 -5.34 3.93
N ALA A 108 0.57 -5.15 3.90
CA ALA A 108 -0.14 -4.16 4.71
C ALA A 108 -1.09 -4.83 5.70
N ARG A 109 -1.36 -4.14 6.82
CA ARG A 109 -2.22 -4.60 7.91
C ARG A 109 -3.07 -3.46 8.44
N PHE A 110 -4.38 -3.70 8.60
CA PHE A 110 -5.34 -2.77 9.19
C PHE A 110 -6.11 -3.37 10.35
N ASP A 111 -5.86 -2.84 11.54
CA ASP A 111 -6.42 -3.32 12.81
C ASP A 111 -7.77 -2.68 13.13
N CYS A 112 -8.13 -1.59 12.46
CA CYS A 112 -9.33 -0.79 12.75
C CYS A 112 -10.47 -0.96 11.74
N GLY A 113 -10.29 -1.82 10.72
CA GLY A 113 -11.34 -2.10 9.73
C GLY A 113 -12.38 -3.12 10.19
N ALA A 114 -11.96 -4.12 10.96
CA ALA A 114 -12.80 -5.21 11.47
C ALA A 114 -12.47 -5.52 12.93
N GLN A 115 -13.06 -6.57 13.50
CA GLN A 115 -12.78 -7.01 14.89
C GLN A 115 -11.47 -7.81 15.01
N TYR A 116 -10.68 -7.87 13.94
CA TYR A 116 -9.41 -8.57 13.82
C TYR A 116 -8.57 -7.88 12.72
N PRO A 117 -7.23 -8.08 12.67
CA PRO A 117 -6.38 -7.46 11.67
C PRO A 117 -6.72 -7.92 10.25
N LEU A 118 -6.93 -6.96 9.35
CA LEU A 118 -7.09 -7.18 7.92
C LEU A 118 -5.74 -7.05 7.23
N TYR A 119 -5.19 -8.16 6.78
CA TYR A 119 -3.97 -8.19 6.00
C TYR A 119 -4.27 -8.04 4.50
N ASP A 120 -3.38 -7.37 3.78
CA ASP A 120 -3.39 -7.22 2.33
C ASP A 120 -1.98 -7.48 1.81
N ILE A 121 -1.81 -8.61 1.11
CA ILE A 121 -0.56 -8.91 0.42
C ILE A 121 -0.66 -8.40 -1.02
N THR A 122 0.08 -7.33 -1.29
CA THR A 122 0.21 -6.78 -2.62
C THR A 122 1.41 -7.41 -3.31
N SER A 123 1.18 -8.16 -4.38
CA SER A 123 2.25 -8.65 -5.26
C SER A 123 2.04 -8.14 -6.67
N SER A 124 2.76 -7.10 -7.04
CA SER A 124 2.58 -6.39 -8.31
C SER A 124 3.96 -6.10 -8.88
N GLY A 125 4.46 -6.88 -9.83
CA GLY A 125 5.83 -6.66 -10.32
C GLY A 125 6.40 -7.71 -11.23
N LEU A 126 5.72 -8.86 -11.39
CA LEU A 126 6.23 -10.02 -12.11
C LEU A 126 6.75 -9.70 -13.52
N THR A 127 6.00 -8.90 -14.30
CA THR A 127 6.37 -8.49 -15.67
C THR A 127 6.89 -7.06 -15.72
N GLN A 128 6.36 -6.16 -14.89
CA GLN A 128 6.75 -4.77 -14.82
C GLN A 128 6.82 -4.33 -13.36
N SER A 129 8.05 -4.11 -12.89
CA SER A 129 8.30 -3.62 -11.54
C SER A 129 8.74 -2.15 -11.56
N VAL A 130 8.49 -1.43 -10.47
CA VAL A 130 8.75 0.01 -10.37
C VAL A 130 10.23 0.35 -10.51
N GLU A 131 11.13 -0.48 -9.96
CA GLU A 131 12.59 -0.26 -10.12
C GLU A 131 13.09 -0.60 -11.53
N ASN A 132 12.43 -1.52 -12.24
CA ASN A 132 12.77 -1.85 -13.62
C ASN A 132 12.13 -0.89 -14.64
N SER A 133 11.19 -0.05 -14.19
CA SER A 133 10.55 0.99 -15.01
C SER A 133 11.39 2.28 -15.08
N VAL A 134 12.52 2.36 -14.37
CA VAL A 134 13.45 3.49 -14.39
C VAL A 134 14.86 3.04 -14.79
N PRO A 135 15.71 3.92 -15.36
CA PRO A 135 17.11 3.59 -15.62
C PRO A 135 17.83 3.11 -14.34
N ALA A 136 18.76 2.15 -14.48
CA ALA A 136 19.44 1.50 -13.36
C ALA A 136 20.08 2.47 -12.36
N VAL A 137 20.61 3.59 -12.85
CA VAL A 137 21.22 4.65 -12.02
C VAL A 137 20.25 5.30 -11.03
N PHE A 138 18.94 5.21 -11.27
CA PHE A 138 17.89 5.77 -10.41
C PHE A 138 17.25 4.73 -9.46
N GLN A 139 17.59 3.44 -9.55
CA GLN A 139 16.98 2.42 -8.69
C GLN A 139 17.26 2.66 -7.19
N SER A 140 18.49 3.05 -6.83
CA SER A 140 18.84 3.43 -5.47
C SER A 140 18.04 4.64 -4.98
N VAL A 141 17.72 5.57 -5.88
CA VAL A 141 16.84 6.70 -5.57
C VAL A 141 15.42 6.21 -5.30
N MET A 142 14.88 5.29 -6.11
CA MET A 142 13.55 4.70 -5.87
C MET A 142 13.46 4.01 -4.51
N ARG A 143 14.49 3.25 -4.09
CA ARG A 143 14.55 2.63 -2.77
C ARG A 143 14.61 3.65 -1.64
N LEU A 144 15.36 4.74 -1.84
CA LEU A 144 15.38 5.85 -0.89
C LEU A 144 13.99 6.49 -0.78
N LEU A 145 13.33 6.81 -1.89
CA LEU A 145 11.99 7.40 -1.89
C LEU A 145 10.98 6.46 -1.20
N ALA A 146 11.04 5.16 -1.46
CA ALA A 146 10.21 4.16 -0.79
C ALA A 146 10.43 4.14 0.74
N TRP A 147 11.67 4.28 1.20
CA TRP A 147 12.00 4.37 2.63
C TRP A 147 11.54 5.69 3.27
N LEU A 148 11.55 6.78 2.51
CA LEU A 148 11.10 8.09 2.98
C LEU A 148 9.58 8.26 2.98
N THR A 149 8.87 7.40 2.24
CA THR A 149 7.40 7.45 2.10
C THR A 149 6.73 6.96 3.39
N PRO A 150 5.91 7.80 4.06
CA PRO A 150 5.15 7.38 5.22
C PRO A 150 4.11 6.31 4.86
N THR A 151 4.08 5.21 5.61
CA THR A 151 3.16 4.09 5.41
C THR A 151 2.75 3.47 6.77
N PRO A 152 1.73 4.01 7.45
CA PRO A 152 1.32 3.54 8.78
C PRO A 152 0.73 2.12 8.76
N MET A 153 0.27 1.69 7.58
CA MET A 153 -0.36 0.39 7.33
C MET A 153 0.63 -0.72 7.00
N ARG A 154 1.87 -0.37 6.62
CA ARG A 154 2.84 -1.37 6.16
C ARG A 154 3.35 -2.20 7.33
N VAL A 155 3.44 -3.50 7.11
CA VAL A 155 4.00 -4.43 8.09
C VAL A 155 5.52 -4.40 7.99
N PHE A 156 6.18 -4.04 9.09
CA PHE A 156 7.63 -4.08 9.17
C PHE A 156 8.08 -5.37 9.84
N SER A 157 8.69 -6.26 9.05
CA SER A 157 9.22 -7.55 9.52
C SER A 157 10.76 -7.54 9.52
N PRO A 158 11.42 -8.33 10.37
CA PRO A 158 12.86 -8.58 10.26
C PRO A 158 13.25 -9.24 8.93
N ASN A 159 12.30 -9.86 8.23
CA ASN A 159 12.50 -10.56 6.96
C ASN A 159 12.51 -9.61 5.75
N CYS A 160 12.21 -8.32 5.93
CA CYS A 160 12.23 -7.36 4.86
C CYS A 160 13.64 -7.19 4.27
N ARG A 161 13.78 -7.45 2.96
CA ARG A 161 15.03 -7.24 2.22
C ARG A 161 15.47 -5.78 2.18
N HIS A 162 14.52 -4.85 2.27
CA HIS A 162 14.75 -3.41 2.24
C HIS A 162 14.15 -2.74 3.46
N LYS A 163 14.77 -1.64 3.91
CA LYS A 163 14.31 -0.85 5.07
C LYS A 163 12.88 -0.31 4.93
N SER A 164 12.39 -0.18 3.70
CA SER A 164 11.03 0.27 3.43
C SER A 164 9.97 -0.82 3.59
N CYS A 165 10.36 -2.10 3.73
CA CYS A 165 9.47 -3.27 3.64
C CYS A 165 8.58 -3.26 2.39
N SER A 166 9.09 -2.68 1.31
CA SER A 166 8.51 -2.71 -0.01
C SER A 166 9.55 -3.22 -0.98
N TYR A 167 9.14 -3.99 -1.98
CA TYR A 167 10.04 -4.63 -2.92
C TYR A 167 9.70 -4.22 -4.35
N GLY A 168 10.55 -3.35 -4.94
CA GLY A 168 10.29 -2.74 -6.25
C GLY A 168 10.84 -3.51 -7.45
N GLN A 169 11.37 -4.72 -7.23
CA GLN A 169 11.89 -5.64 -8.24
C GLN A 169 10.83 -6.70 -8.60
N PRO A 170 11.03 -7.50 -9.66
CA PRO A 170 10.06 -8.52 -10.06
C PRO A 170 9.80 -9.52 -8.94
N ASN A 171 8.51 -9.74 -8.65
CA ASN A 171 8.06 -10.50 -7.50
C ASN A 171 6.71 -11.18 -7.73
N PHE A 172 6.40 -12.13 -6.86
CA PHE A 172 5.10 -12.77 -6.73
C PHE A 172 4.80 -13.06 -5.25
N GLY A 173 3.51 -13.18 -4.92
CA GLY A 173 3.05 -13.54 -3.58
C GLY A 173 2.93 -15.06 -3.40
N ALA A 174 3.17 -15.54 -2.18
CA ALA A 174 2.93 -16.90 -1.76
C ALA A 174 2.17 -16.91 -0.43
N ILE A 175 1.16 -17.77 -0.33
CA ILE A 175 0.39 -18.01 0.89
C ILE A 175 0.50 -19.51 1.18
N GLU A 176 1.04 -19.85 2.33
CA GLU A 176 1.17 -21.21 2.82
C GLU A 176 0.35 -21.35 4.11
N ILE A 177 -0.47 -22.40 4.17
CA ILE A 177 -1.34 -22.67 5.31
C ILE A 177 -0.99 -24.05 5.85
N ASP A 178 -0.46 -24.10 7.07
CA ASP A 178 -0.22 -25.34 7.79
C ASP A 178 -1.41 -25.65 8.71
N TRP A 179 -2.29 -26.53 8.21
CA TRP A 179 -3.46 -27.01 8.94
C TRP A 179 -3.12 -28.01 10.06
N ASN A 180 -1.93 -28.61 10.02
CA ASN A 180 -1.50 -29.61 10.99
C ASN A 180 -0.78 -28.99 12.19
N ALA A 181 -0.32 -27.74 12.07
CA ALA A 181 0.21 -26.98 13.20
C ALA A 181 -0.85 -26.77 14.29
N VAL A 182 -0.41 -26.70 15.55
CA VAL A 182 -1.28 -26.45 16.71
C VAL A 182 -0.81 -25.19 17.44
N PRO A 183 -1.47 -24.03 17.28
CA PRO A 183 -2.63 -23.78 16.40
C PRO A 183 -2.25 -23.72 14.90
N PRO A 184 -3.22 -23.89 13.96
CA PRO A 184 -2.98 -23.75 12.51
C PRO A 184 -2.36 -22.41 12.16
N ARG A 185 -1.42 -22.39 11.20
CA ARG A 185 -0.60 -21.20 10.89
C ARG A 185 -0.72 -20.81 9.43
N VAL A 186 -0.63 -19.50 9.19
CA VAL A 186 -0.58 -18.91 7.86
C VAL A 186 0.74 -18.17 7.73
N LYS A 187 1.45 -18.46 6.65
CA LYS A 187 2.63 -17.74 6.23
C LYS A 187 2.31 -17.02 4.92
N ILE A 188 2.45 -15.70 4.93
CA ILE A 188 2.33 -14.87 3.73
C ILE A 188 3.71 -14.31 3.38
N GLU A 189 4.12 -14.46 2.13
CA GLU A 189 5.44 -14.06 1.67
C GLU A 189 5.37 -13.37 0.32
N LEU A 190 6.24 -12.38 0.14
CA LEU A 190 6.67 -11.92 -1.16
C LEU A 190 7.96 -12.63 -1.53
N ARG A 191 8.03 -13.12 -2.77
CA ARG A 191 9.18 -13.85 -3.28
C ARG A 191 9.74 -13.17 -4.53
N ASP A 192 11.06 -13.22 -4.69
CA ASP A 192 11.71 -12.86 -5.95
C ASP A 192 11.58 -13.98 -6.99
N LEU A 193 12.01 -13.73 -8.24
CA LEU A 193 11.89 -14.69 -9.35
C LEU A 193 12.61 -16.04 -9.12
N HIS A 194 13.53 -16.11 -8.17
CA HIS A 194 14.22 -17.35 -7.81
C HIS A 194 13.50 -18.11 -6.67
N GLY A 195 12.38 -17.57 -6.17
CA GLY A 195 11.62 -18.13 -5.07
C GLY A 195 12.14 -17.75 -3.68
N ASN A 196 13.14 -16.87 -3.56
CA ASN A 196 13.63 -16.43 -2.26
C ASN A 196 12.63 -15.45 -1.63
N SER A 197 12.36 -15.62 -0.33
CA SER A 197 11.55 -14.68 0.45
C SER A 197 12.25 -13.32 0.54
N VAL A 198 11.53 -12.25 0.21
CA VAL A 198 12.01 -10.86 0.27
C VAL A 198 11.27 -10.02 1.30
N ASP A 199 10.10 -10.49 1.71
CA ASP A 199 9.34 -10.03 2.86
C ASP A 199 8.35 -11.14 3.21
N GLY A 200 7.93 -11.21 4.46
CA GLY A 200 6.95 -12.20 4.90
C GLY A 200 6.64 -12.13 6.37
N VAL A 201 5.41 -12.49 6.69
CA VAL A 201 4.94 -12.65 8.07
C VAL A 201 4.23 -13.97 8.25
N GLU A 202 4.28 -14.46 9.47
CA GLU A 202 3.68 -15.74 9.85
C GLU A 202 2.93 -15.58 11.16
N PHE A 203 1.67 -16.01 11.16
CA PHE A 203 0.77 -15.85 12.30
C PHE A 203 -0.21 -17.02 12.39
N PRO A 204 -0.76 -17.31 13.59
CA PRO A 204 -1.80 -18.34 13.72
C PRO A 204 -3.12 -17.87 13.10
N ILE A 205 -3.91 -18.78 12.50
CA ILE A 205 -5.24 -18.45 11.93
C ILE A 205 -6.16 -17.79 12.97
N SER A 206 -5.98 -18.13 14.26
CA SER A 206 -6.72 -17.50 15.36
C SER A 206 -6.51 -15.99 15.48
N GLU A 207 -5.45 -15.42 14.91
CA GLU A 207 -5.26 -13.97 14.82
C GLU A 207 -6.33 -13.31 13.94
N LEU A 208 -6.86 -14.01 12.95
CA LEU A 208 -7.92 -13.53 12.06
C LEU A 208 -9.33 -13.83 12.61
N LYS A 209 -9.47 -13.94 13.94
CA LYS A 209 -10.75 -14.12 14.63
C LYS A 209 -11.01 -12.92 15.58
N PRO A 210 -12.28 -12.54 15.82
CA PRO A 210 -12.61 -11.39 16.65
C PRO A 210 -11.92 -11.40 18.01
N SER A 211 -11.35 -10.26 18.42
CA SER A 211 -10.75 -10.10 19.75
C SER A 211 -11.14 -8.75 20.38
N ASN A 212 -11.28 -8.74 21.71
CA ASN A 212 -11.62 -7.53 22.47
C ASN A 212 -10.59 -6.39 22.27
N ALA A 213 -9.33 -6.73 21.93
CA ALA A 213 -8.29 -5.74 21.71
C ALA A 213 -8.55 -4.89 20.45
N HIS A 214 -9.08 -5.48 19.37
CA HIS A 214 -9.36 -4.76 18.12
C HIS A 214 -10.72 -4.05 18.15
N ALA A 215 -11.70 -4.59 18.87
CA ALA A 215 -12.99 -3.93 19.06
C ALA A 215 -12.85 -2.53 19.69
N ASN A 216 -11.93 -2.37 20.65
CA ASN A 216 -11.70 -1.13 21.38
C ASN A 216 -10.83 -0.09 20.63
N LYS A 217 -10.10 -0.49 19.58
CA LYS A 217 -9.23 0.44 18.82
C LYS A 217 -9.98 1.40 17.91
N LYS A 218 -11.27 1.16 17.63
CA LYS A 218 -12.09 2.04 16.78
C LYS A 218 -12.31 3.46 17.35
N GLU A 219 -11.98 3.72 18.63
CA GLU A 219 -12.32 4.97 19.32
C GLU A 219 -11.09 5.82 19.77
N GLY A 220 -9.87 5.48 19.34
CA GLY A 220 -8.65 6.20 19.74
C GLY A 220 -8.35 7.46 18.90
N HIS A 221 -8.10 8.60 19.54
CA HIS A 221 -7.74 9.88 18.87
C HIS A 221 -6.22 10.11 18.69
N SER A 222 -5.37 9.15 19.05
CA SER A 222 -3.91 9.25 18.92
C SER A 222 -3.40 8.42 17.73
N PHE A 223 -2.27 8.83 17.14
CA PHE A 223 -1.61 8.06 16.08
C PHE A 223 -1.30 6.63 16.56
N GLU A 224 -1.82 5.64 15.85
CA GLU A 224 -1.63 4.22 16.14
C GLU A 224 -1.20 3.48 14.86
N ALA A 225 -0.11 2.73 14.95
CA ALA A 225 0.36 1.89 13.86
C ALA A 225 -0.75 0.91 13.43
N HIS A 226 -0.93 0.75 12.12
CA HIS A 226 -1.92 -0.14 11.53
C HIS A 226 -3.39 0.24 11.82
N CYS A 227 -3.64 1.45 12.34
CA CYS A 227 -4.99 1.98 12.56
C CYS A 227 -5.16 3.40 11.99
N SER A 228 -4.15 4.26 12.11
CA SER A 228 -4.20 5.59 11.52
C SER A 228 -4.05 5.55 10.01
N LEU A 229 -4.99 6.18 9.30
CA LEU A 229 -4.97 6.25 7.84
C LEU A 229 -3.86 7.20 7.36
N GLU A 230 -3.32 6.97 6.16
CA GLU A 230 -2.34 7.86 5.53
C GLU A 230 -2.85 9.31 5.41
N THR A 231 -4.16 9.48 5.25
CA THR A 231 -4.82 10.79 5.16
C THR A 231 -4.85 11.56 6.48
N GLU A 232 -4.73 10.86 7.61
CA GLU A 232 -4.79 11.41 8.97
C GLU A 232 -3.41 11.79 9.51
N LEU A 233 -2.35 11.45 8.78
CA LEU A 233 -0.98 11.78 9.18
C LEU A 233 -0.78 13.30 9.32
N PRO A 234 0.04 13.75 10.28
CA PRO A 234 0.40 15.15 10.41
C PRO A 234 0.90 15.72 9.08
N TRP A 235 0.48 16.94 8.74
CA TRP A 235 0.75 17.58 7.44
C TRP A 235 2.21 17.44 6.99
N LEU A 236 3.17 17.74 7.88
CA LEU A 236 4.60 17.67 7.56
C LEU A 236 5.07 16.25 7.23
N VAL A 237 4.51 15.24 7.90
CA VAL A 237 4.82 13.83 7.65
C VAL A 237 4.20 13.40 6.33
N ARG A 238 2.91 13.68 6.15
CA ARG A 238 2.14 13.34 4.96
C ARG A 238 2.75 13.87 3.68
N TYR A 239 3.15 15.15 3.67
CA TYR A 239 3.69 15.84 2.49
C TYR A 239 5.22 15.88 2.45
N ARG A 240 5.91 15.13 3.32
CA ARG A 240 7.37 15.12 3.42
C ARG A 240 8.06 14.94 2.06
N LEU A 241 7.59 13.99 1.25
CA LEU A 241 8.18 13.68 -0.05
C LEU A 241 8.04 14.86 -1.03
N ALA A 242 6.85 15.46 -1.08
CA ALA A 242 6.57 16.63 -1.90
C ALA A 242 7.42 17.84 -1.46
N LEU A 243 7.50 18.09 -0.15
CA LEU A 243 8.32 19.16 0.42
C LEU A 243 9.80 18.99 0.06
N LEU A 244 10.33 17.78 0.16
CA LEU A 244 11.71 17.47 -0.26
C LEU A 244 11.89 17.73 -1.75
N PHE A 245 10.99 17.23 -2.60
CA PHE A 245 11.07 17.40 -4.05
C PHE A 245 11.04 18.87 -4.49
N PHE A 246 10.01 19.61 -4.10
CA PHE A 246 9.88 21.02 -4.46
C PHE A 246 10.96 21.88 -3.80
N GLY A 247 11.39 21.53 -2.59
CA GLY A 247 12.52 22.18 -1.91
C GLY A 247 13.83 22.01 -2.69
N THR A 248 14.14 20.80 -3.14
CA THR A 248 15.33 20.53 -3.96
C THR A 248 15.29 21.28 -5.28
N ILE A 249 14.13 21.32 -5.96
CA ILE A 249 13.96 22.10 -7.20
C ILE A 249 14.19 23.59 -6.95
N ALA A 250 13.60 24.15 -5.89
CA ALA A 250 13.76 25.57 -5.56
C ALA A 250 15.24 25.93 -5.31
N VAL A 251 15.95 25.11 -4.53
CA VAL A 251 17.39 25.30 -4.26
C VAL A 251 18.19 25.24 -5.56
N PHE A 252 17.90 24.28 -6.44
CA PHE A 252 18.58 24.15 -7.72
C PHE A 252 18.36 25.37 -8.61
N VAL A 253 17.12 25.85 -8.74
CA VAL A 253 16.77 27.05 -9.51
C VAL A 253 17.49 28.29 -8.97
N ILE A 254 17.52 28.46 -7.65
CA ILE A 254 18.25 29.56 -7.01
C ILE A 254 19.75 29.46 -7.31
N ALA A 255 20.35 28.27 -7.20
CA ALA A 255 21.77 28.06 -7.48
C ALA A 255 22.13 28.40 -8.94
N VAL A 256 21.30 27.97 -9.90
CA VAL A 256 21.48 28.28 -11.32
C VAL A 256 21.34 29.78 -11.56
N ALA A 257 20.33 30.44 -10.98
CA ALA A 257 20.13 31.88 -11.12
C ALA A 257 21.33 32.67 -10.57
N LEU A 258 21.84 32.31 -9.38
CA LEU A 258 23.04 32.91 -8.79
C LEU A 258 24.28 32.70 -9.67
N LEU A 259 24.45 31.51 -10.26
CA LEU A 259 25.55 31.22 -11.18
C LEU A 259 25.47 32.07 -12.45
N VAL A 260 24.28 32.23 -13.03
CA VAL A 260 24.07 33.10 -14.21
C VAL A 260 24.37 34.56 -13.87
N ILE A 261 23.93 35.07 -12.71
CA ILE A 261 24.23 36.43 -12.25
C ILE A 261 25.75 36.61 -12.06
N ALA A 262 26.43 35.62 -11.48
CA ALA A 262 27.88 35.62 -11.32
C ALA A 262 28.61 35.65 -12.67
N CYS A 263 28.19 34.83 -13.64
CA CYS A 263 28.76 34.85 -15.00
C CYS A 263 28.54 36.20 -15.70
N CYS A 264 27.31 36.73 -15.68
CA CYS A 264 26.98 38.03 -16.31
C CYS A 264 27.76 39.19 -15.69
N SER A 265 27.92 39.20 -14.36
CA SER A 265 28.69 40.23 -13.67
C SER A 265 30.19 40.13 -13.99
N ALA A 266 30.75 38.92 -14.07
CA ALA A 266 32.13 38.71 -14.52
C ALA A 266 32.36 39.19 -15.96
N THR A 267 31.44 38.89 -16.89
CA THR A 267 31.53 39.37 -18.29
C THR A 267 31.45 40.90 -18.39
N LYS A 268 30.60 41.55 -17.60
CA LYS A 268 30.54 43.02 -17.51
C LYS A 268 31.82 43.62 -16.95
N LEU A 269 32.45 42.97 -15.97
CA LEU A 269 33.72 43.41 -15.40
C LEU A 269 34.86 43.30 -16.44
N PHE A 270 34.89 42.19 -17.19
CA PHE A 270 35.89 41.94 -18.22
C PHE A 270 35.77 42.92 -19.40
N THR A 271 34.55 43.15 -19.89
CA THR A 271 34.28 44.12 -20.96
C THR A 271 34.59 45.56 -20.54
N ARG A 272 34.37 45.94 -19.28
CA ARG A 272 34.82 47.24 -18.75
C ARG A 272 36.35 47.37 -18.72
N LYS A 273 37.08 46.32 -18.30
CA LYS A 273 38.55 46.34 -18.30
C LYS A 273 39.13 46.41 -19.71
N CYS A 274 38.56 45.69 -20.69
CA CYS A 274 39.00 45.77 -22.09
C CYS A 274 38.68 47.10 -22.79
N LYS A 275 37.73 47.91 -22.30
CA LYS A 275 37.47 49.26 -22.84
C LYS A 275 38.39 50.34 -22.29
N MET A 276 39.17 50.06 -21.26
CA MET A 276 40.10 51.00 -20.62
C MET A 276 41.57 50.73 -20.96
N ALA A 277 41.84 49.71 -21.79
CA ALA A 277 43.14 49.38 -22.37
C ALA A 277 43.12 49.71 -23.86
#